data_AF-A0A966TMF2-F1
#
_entry.id   AF-A0A966TMF2-F1
#
_cell.length_a   1.000
_cell.length_b   1.000
_cell.length_c   1.000
_cell.angle_alpha   90.00
_cell.angle_beta   90.00
_cell.angle_gamma   90.00
#
_symmetry.space_group_name_H-M   'P 1'
#
loop_
_entity.id
_entity.type
_entity.pdbx_description
1 polymer ?
#
loop_
_entity_poly.entity_id
_entity_poly.type
_entity_poly.pdbx_seq_one_letter_code
_entity_poly.pdbx_strand_id
1 'polypeptide(L)' 'MTTASSSSIHPMLNIAIKAARAAGTIINRAALDVESVRVSKKMENDFVTEVDQASENTIIETLLNAYPDH' A
#
# COMPACT_ATOMS: atom_id res chain seq x y z
N MET A 1 -37.75 -4.40 -8.40
CA MET A 1 -37.06 -3.13 -8.14
C MET A 1 -35.82 -3.44 -7.32
N THR A 2 -34.67 -3.47 -7.99
CA THR A 2 -33.37 -3.74 -7.37
C THR A 2 -32.92 -2.50 -6.60
N THR A 3 -33.02 -2.51 -5.28
CA THR A 3 -32.38 -1.48 -4.45
C THR A 3 -30.89 -1.77 -4.45
N ALA A 4 -30.16 -1.10 -5.35
CA ALA A 4 -28.71 -1.03 -5.28
C ALA A 4 -28.34 -0.49 -3.90
N SER A 5 -27.66 -1.31 -3.11
CA SER A 5 -27.01 -0.91 -1.87
C SER A 5 -26.05 0.24 -2.19
N SER A 6 -26.40 1.45 -1.76
CA SER A 6 -25.49 2.59 -1.79
C SER A 6 -24.37 2.29 -0.80
N SER A 7 -23.30 1.67 -1.27
CA SER A 7 -22.04 1.57 -0.54
C SER A 7 -21.48 2.99 -0.40
N SER A 8 -21.94 3.73 0.60
CA SER A 8 -21.29 4.95 1.06
C SER A 8 -19.94 4.54 1.65
N ILE A 9 -18.94 4.35 0.79
CA ILE A 9 -17.60 4.02 1.23
C ILE A 9 -17.15 5.17 2.13
N HIS A 10 -16.93 4.87 3.41
CA HIS A 10 -16.51 5.81 4.43
C HIS A 10 -15.29 6.60 3.92
N PRO A 11 -15.19 7.93 4.10
CA PRO A 11 -14.08 8.72 3.56
C PRO A 11 -12.71 8.13 3.89
N MET A 12 -12.52 7.66 5.12
CA MET A 12 -11.28 6.99 5.55
C MET A 12 -11.02 5.68 4.79
N LEU A 13 -12.08 4.91 4.51
CA LEU A 13 -12.00 3.68 3.72
C LEU A 13 -11.62 3.98 2.26
N ASN A 14 -12.11 5.08 1.67
CA ASN A 14 -11.68 5.50 0.33
C ASN A 14 -10.18 5.81 0.27
N ILE A 15 -9.65 6.52 1.28
CA ILE A 15 -8.22 6.83 1.36
C ILE A 15 -7.40 5.55 1.58
N ALA A 16 -7.83 4.65 2.46
CA ALA A 16 -7.17 3.37 2.68
C ALA A 16 -7.12 2.53 1.38
N ILE A 17 -8.22 2.47 0.62
CA ILE A 17 -8.26 1.81 -0.69
C ILE A 17 -7.28 2.46 -1.66
N LYS A 18 -7.21 3.79 -1.68
CA LYS A 18 -6.26 4.53 -2.54
C LYS A 18 -4.81 4.21 -2.18
N ALA A 19 -4.47 4.22 -0.89
CA ALA A 19 -3.15 3.90 -0.37
C ALA A 19 -2.74 2.46 -0.76
N ALA A 20 -3.63 1.48 -0.52
CA ALA A 20 -3.37 0.08 -0.85
C ALA A 20 -3.17 -0.14 -2.36
N ARG A 21 -3.94 0.54 -3.22
CA ARG A 21 -3.77 0.46 -4.68
C ARG A 21 -2.44 1.04 -5.16
N ALA A 22 -2.00 2.15 -4.56
CA ALA A 22 -0.72 2.76 -4.89
C ALA A 22 0.45 1.83 -4.52
N ALA A 23 0.45 1.29 -3.29
CA ALA A 23 1.43 0.27 -2.87
C ALA A 23 1.38 -0.99 -3.75
N GLY A 24 0.18 -1.49 -4.07
CA GLY A 24 0.01 -2.64 -4.95
C GLY A 24 0.62 -2.43 -6.34
N THR A 25 0.65 -1.20 -6.84
CA THR A 25 1.30 -0.86 -8.12
C THR A 25 2.82 -1.01 -8.03
N ILE A 26 3.42 -0.63 -6.90
CA ILE A 26 4.86 -0.77 -6.64
C ILE A 26 5.23 -2.25 -6.58
N ILE A 27 4.48 -3.03 -5.81
CA ILE A 27 4.67 -4.49 -5.69
C ILE A 27 4.53 -5.17 -7.05
N ASN A 28 3.46 -4.86 -7.80
CA ASN A 28 3.23 -5.44 -9.12
C ASN A 28 4.37 -5.12 -10.09
N ARG A 29 4.91 -3.91 -10.06
CA ARG A 29 6.04 -3.53 -10.92
C ARG A 29 7.30 -4.32 -10.56
N ALA A 30 7.60 -4.45 -9.27
CA ALA A 30 8.75 -5.23 -8.82
C ALA A 30 8.60 -6.72 -9.16
N ALA A 31 7.38 -7.25 -9.13
CA ALA A 31 7.11 -8.63 -9.50
C ALA A 31 7.39 -8.94 -10.98
N LEU A 32 7.41 -7.93 -11.87
CA LEU A 32 7.77 -8.11 -13.28
C LEU A 32 9.27 -8.32 -13.49
N ASP A 33 10.11 -7.89 -12.55
CA ASP A 33 11.57 -8.03 -12.58
C ASP A 33 12.09 -8.34 -11.17
N VAL A 34 11.68 -9.50 -10.64
CA VAL A 34 11.96 -9.88 -9.26
C VAL A 34 13.47 -10.05 -8.98
N GLU A 35 14.26 -10.36 -10.01
CA GLU A 35 15.70 -10.57 -9.88
C GLU A 35 16.46 -9.28 -9.54
N SER A 36 15.90 -8.12 -9.88
CA SER A 36 16.51 -6.82 -9.55
C SER A 36 16.14 -6.30 -8.16
N VAL A 37 15.19 -6.96 -7.47
CA VAL A 37 14.72 -6.54 -6.13
C VAL A 37 15.80 -6.73 -5.08
N ARG A 38 16.14 -5.65 -4.39
CA ARG A 38 17.10 -5.68 -3.28
C ARG A 38 16.45 -6.19 -2.00
N VAL A 39 17.05 -7.24 -1.43
CA VAL A 39 16.67 -7.83 -0.14
C VAL A 39 17.67 -7.42 0.94
N SER A 40 17.17 -7.01 2.10
CA SER A 40 17.91 -6.69 3.31
C SER A 40 17.45 -7.57 4.47
N LYS A 41 18.35 -7.87 5.41
CA LYS A 41 18.03 -8.63 6.62
C LYS A 41 17.79 -7.68 7.79
N LYS A 42 16.63 -7.78 8.44
CA LYS A 42 16.27 -6.97 9.61
C LYS A 42 16.65 -7.70 10.91
N MET A 43 16.30 -8.98 11.02
CA MET A 43 16.66 -9.87 12.13
C MET A 43 16.88 -11.29 11.60
N GLU A 44 17.21 -12.23 12.50
CA GLU A 44 17.32 -13.63 12.13
C GLU A 44 15.98 -14.16 11.57
N ASN A 45 16.03 -14.66 10.34
CA ASN A 45 14.87 -15.09 9.55
C ASN A 45 13.82 -13.98 9.30
N ASP A 46 14.21 -12.71 9.38
CA ASP A 46 13.37 -11.54 9.09
C ASP A 46 14.01 -10.69 8.00
N PHE A 47 13.34 -10.60 6.85
CA PHE A 47 13.84 -9.97 5.64
C PHE A 47 12.87 -8.88 5.19
N VAL A 48 13.44 -7.82 4.63
CA VAL A 48 12.71 -6.68 4.08
C VAL A 48 13.32 -6.33 2.73
N THR A 49 12.48 -5.96 1.78
CA THR A 49 12.92 -5.52 0.46
C THR A 49 12.81 -4.00 0.32
N GLU A 50 13.49 -3.44 -0.68
CA GLU A 50 13.27 -2.05 -1.06
C GLU A 50 11.81 -1.79 -1.50
N VAL A 51 11.12 -2.82 -2.00
CA VAL A 51 9.72 -2.78 -2.43
C VAL A 51 8.79 -2.66 -1.22
N ASP A 52 9.07 -3.38 -0.14
CA ASP A 52 8.32 -3.28 1.13
C ASP A 52 8.42 -1.86 1.69
N GLN A 53 9.64 -1.32 1.75
CA GLN A 53 9.87 0.03 2.28
C GLN A 53 9.19 1.10 1.42
N ALA A 54 9.28 1.00 0.09
CA ALA A 54 8.60 1.92 -0.82
C ALA A 54 7.07 1.85 -0.69
N SER A 55 6.53 0.65 -0.49
CA SER A 55 5.09 0.42 -0.30
C SER A 55 4.60 1.00 1.03
N GLU A 56 5.33 0.77 2.12
CA GLU A 56 5.04 1.34 3.44
C GLU A 56 5.05 2.88 3.39
N ASN A 57 6.10 3.47 2.83
CA ASN A 57 6.21 4.93 2.70
C ASN A 57 5.03 5.50 1.90
N THR A 58 4.65 4.85 0.79
CA THR A 58 3.51 5.27 -0.04
C THR A 58 2.19 5.22 0.73
N ILE A 59 1.99 4.20 1.55
CA ILE A 59 0.79 4.06 2.39
C ILE A 59 0.76 5.17 3.44
N ILE A 60 1.85 5.35 4.18
CA ILE A 60 1.99 6.38 5.21
C ILE A 60 1.75 7.76 4.62
N GLU A 61 2.43 8.11 3.52
CA GLU A 61 2.25 9.39 2.84
C GLU A 61 0.79 9.58 2.40
N THR A 62 0.16 8.57 1.80
CA THR A 62 -1.24 8.70 1.34
C THR A 62 -2.20 8.94 2.51
N LEU A 63 -1.99 8.25 3.63
CA LEU A 63 -2.82 8.39 4.83
C LEU A 63 -2.60 9.75 5.50
N LEU A 64 -1.35 10.13 5.78
CA LEU A 64 -1.00 11.39 6.45
C LEU A 64 -1.33 12.62 5.61
N ASN A 65 -1.26 12.52 4.28
CA ASN A 65 -1.70 13.61 3.40
C ASN A 65 -3.22 13.88 3.50
N ALA A 66 -4.02 12.86 3.81
CA ALA A 66 -5.48 12.99 3.95
C ALA A 66 -5.92 13.20 5.40
N TYR A 67 -5.17 12.65 6.35
CA TYR A 67 -5.41 12.68 7.79
C TYR A 67 -4.10 12.98 8.53
N PRO A 68 -3.67 14.26 8.60
CA PRO A 68 -2.37 14.63 9.17
C PRO A 68 -2.22 14.33 10.67
N ASP A 69 -3.32 14.20 11.39
CA ASP A 69 -3.36 13.98 12.85
C ASP A 69 -3.39 12.49 13.26
N HIS A 70 -3.16 11.57 12.31
CA HIS A 70 -3.17 10.11 12.54
C HIS A 70 -1.78 9.56 12.93
#